data_AF-A0A521SBN3-F1
#
_entry.id   AF-A0A521SBN3-F1
#
_cell.length_a   1.000
_cell.length_b   1.000
_cell.length_c   1.000
_cell.angle_alpha   90.00
_cell.angle_beta   90.00
_cell.angle_gamma   90.00
#
_symmetry.space_group_name_H-M   'P 1'
#
loop_
_entity.id
_entity.type
_entity.pdbx_description
1 polymer ?
#
loop_
_entity_poly.entity_id
_entity_poly.type
_entity_poly.pdbx_seq_one_letter_code
_entity_poly.pdbx_strand_id
1 'polypeptide(L)'
;MLVIAELLLAALLLIATWHLGTHLVSIVAGAPYVPSTDERVRMMLRMSRIQPGEKVADLGSGDGRLVISAAALGADAVGYEVNPFLTLRARVMAWKAGLGRRVGFRTRPFQRAALGDYDVIFCYLLPSLMAKVEKKLERELKPGGRVVVNAFPLPTWKPLAVRDHVYVYERQ
;
A
#
# COMPACT_ATOMS: atom_id res chain seq x y z
N MET A 1 -40.02 22.38 5.42
CA MET A 1 -39.65 21.29 4.47
C MET A 1 -38.60 21.75 3.46
N LEU A 2 -38.73 22.92 2.83
CA LEU A 2 -37.75 23.45 1.85
C LEU A 2 -36.33 23.62 2.42
N VAL A 3 -36.18 24.28 3.58
CA VAL A 3 -34.87 24.46 4.26
C VAL A 3 -34.18 23.12 4.58
N ILE A 4 -34.95 22.10 5.01
CA ILE A 4 -34.40 20.78 5.30
C ILE A 4 -33.88 20.12 4.01
N ALA A 5 -34.61 20.23 2.90
CA ALA A 5 -34.20 19.69 1.60
C ALA A 5 -32.93 20.38 1.08
N GLU A 6 -32.82 21.71 1.23
CA GLU A 6 -31.62 22.47 0.84
C GLU A 6 -30.39 22.07 1.66
N LEU A 7 -30.54 21.91 2.98
CA LEU A 7 -29.46 21.44 3.87
C LEU A 7 -29.02 20.01 3.52
N LEU A 8 -29.96 19.13 3.21
CA LEU A 8 -29.65 17.76 2.77
C LEU A 8 -28.91 17.75 1.43
N LEU A 9 -29.35 18.56 0.46
CA LEU A 9 -28.67 18.69 -0.83
C LEU A 9 -27.25 19.25 -0.66
N ALA A 10 -27.07 20.27 0.16
CA ALA A 10 -25.76 20.84 0.47
C ALA A 10 -24.84 19.78 1.11
N ALA A 11 -25.34 19.00 2.06
CA ALA A 11 -24.57 17.90 2.67
C ALA A 11 -24.17 16.83 1.65
N LEU A 12 -25.08 16.43 0.75
CA LEU A 12 -24.80 15.46 -0.32
C LEU A 12 -23.74 15.99 -1.31
N LEU A 13 -23.81 17.27 -1.69
CA LEU A 13 -22.81 17.89 -2.56
C LEU A 13 -21.44 17.99 -1.87
N LEU A 14 -21.40 18.29 -0.57
CA LEU A 14 -20.16 18.29 0.21
C LEU A 14 -19.56 16.88 0.30
N ILE A 15 -20.39 15.85 0.48
CA ILE A 15 -19.95 14.45 0.47
C ILE A 15 -19.43 14.06 -0.92
N ALA A 16 -20.14 14.40 -1.99
CA ALA A 16 -19.73 14.09 -3.35
C ALA A 16 -18.41 14.77 -3.74
N THR A 17 -18.26 16.06 -3.41
CA THR A 17 -17.02 16.83 -3.66
C THR A 17 -15.85 16.29 -2.83
N TRP A 18 -16.09 15.90 -1.57
CA TRP A 18 -15.09 15.19 -0.76
C TRP A 18 -14.64 13.88 -1.42
N HIS A 19 -15.57 13.02 -1.83
CA HIS A 19 -15.25 11.77 -2.51
C HIS A 19 -14.46 12.02 -3.80
N LEU A 20 -14.92 12.94 -4.65
CA LEU A 20 -14.22 13.30 -5.89
C LEU A 20 -12.81 13.83 -5.62
N GLY A 21 -12.67 14.74 -4.65
CA GLY A 21 -11.38 15.29 -4.24
C GLY A 21 -10.40 14.21 -3.77
N THR A 22 -10.87 13.22 -3.01
CA THR A 22 -10.00 12.11 -2.55
C THR A 22 -9.46 11.29 -3.72
N HIS A 23 -10.28 11.02 -4.74
CA HIS A 23 -9.84 10.27 -5.92
C HIS A 23 -8.91 11.09 -6.81
N LEU A 24 -9.19 12.39 -6.97
CA LEU A 24 -8.34 13.30 -7.76
C LEU A 24 -6.93 13.41 -7.19
N VAL A 25 -6.76 13.46 -5.86
CA VAL A 25 -5.42 13.48 -5.23
C VAL A 25 -4.60 12.26 -5.64
N SER A 26 -5.18 11.06 -5.59
CA SER A 26 -4.48 9.83 -5.98
C SER A 26 -4.13 9.80 -7.47
N ILE A 27 -5.03 10.27 -8.34
CA ILE A 27 -4.80 10.33 -9.80
C ILE A 27 -3.70 11.33 -10.15
N VAL A 28 -3.72 12.52 -9.55
CA VAL A 28 -2.75 13.59 -9.86
C VAL A 28 -1.38 13.30 -9.23
N ALA A 29 -1.35 12.76 -8.01
CA ALA A 29 -0.10 12.57 -7.25
C ALA A 29 0.57 11.19 -7.47
N GLY A 30 -0.09 10.24 -8.15
CA GLY A 30 0.45 8.90 -8.30
C GLY A 30 -0.43 7.97 -9.14
N ALA A 31 -0.91 6.89 -8.52
CA ALA A 31 -1.77 5.89 -9.13
C ALA A 31 -3.21 6.03 -8.59
N PRO A 32 -4.24 5.73 -9.40
CA PRO A 32 -5.61 5.68 -8.90
C PRO A 32 -5.72 4.66 -7.77
N TYR A 33 -6.53 4.98 -6.75
CA TYR A 33 -6.78 4.05 -5.66
C TYR A 33 -7.70 2.93 -6.12
N VAL A 34 -7.11 1.76 -6.37
CA VAL A 34 -7.81 0.50 -6.62
C VAL A 34 -7.27 -0.52 -5.61
N PRO A 35 -8.05 -0.91 -4.59
CA PRO A 35 -7.55 -1.81 -3.57
C PRO A 35 -7.35 -3.24 -4.09
N SER A 36 -6.31 -3.90 -3.60
CA SER A 36 -6.19 -5.36 -3.77
C SER A 36 -7.35 -6.07 -3.05
N THR A 37 -7.97 -7.05 -3.69
CA THR A 37 -9.02 -7.88 -3.06
C THR A 37 -8.46 -8.66 -1.88
N ASP A 38 -9.33 -9.08 -0.95
CA ASP A 38 -8.87 -9.81 0.25
C ASP A 38 -8.18 -11.14 -0.10
N GLU A 39 -8.63 -11.79 -1.18
CA GLU A 39 -7.97 -12.97 -1.73
C GLU A 39 -6.54 -12.65 -2.19
N ARG A 40 -6.34 -11.53 -2.90
CA ARG A 40 -5.03 -11.07 -3.34
C ARG A 40 -4.13 -10.73 -2.16
N VAL A 41 -4.67 -10.04 -1.16
CA VAL A 41 -3.96 -9.73 0.09
C VAL A 41 -3.49 -11.02 0.77
N ARG A 42 -4.37 -12.00 0.97
CA ARG A 42 -4.01 -13.30 1.56
C ARG A 42 -2.93 -14.03 0.75
N MET A 43 -3.02 -14.00 -0.58
CA MET A 43 -2.02 -14.60 -1.46
C MET A 43 -0.66 -13.94 -1.29
N MET A 44 -0.60 -12.61 -1.35
CA MET A 44 0.64 -11.84 -1.19
C MET A 44 1.29 -12.11 0.17
N LEU A 45 0.51 -12.11 1.25
CA LEU A 45 1.01 -12.42 2.59
C LEU A 45 1.56 -13.85 2.68
N ARG A 46 0.84 -14.84 2.15
CA ARG A 46 1.31 -16.24 2.15
C ARG A 46 2.61 -16.39 1.36
N MET A 47 2.69 -15.77 0.19
CA MET A 47 3.85 -15.86 -0.69
C MET A 47 5.05 -15.09 -0.15
N SER A 48 4.83 -14.03 0.64
CA SER A 48 5.89 -13.25 1.27
C SER A 48 6.67 -14.02 2.33
N ARG A 49 6.06 -15.04 2.95
CA ARG A 49 6.62 -15.81 4.07
C ARG A 49 7.12 -14.91 5.22
N ILE A 50 6.37 -13.85 5.52
CA ILE A 50 6.68 -12.94 6.64
C ILE A 50 6.89 -13.73 7.93
N GLN A 51 7.96 -13.39 8.65
CA GLN A 51 8.24 -13.88 9.99
C GLN A 51 7.91 -12.81 11.04
N PRO A 52 7.53 -13.20 12.26
CA PRO A 52 7.36 -12.25 13.36
C PRO A 52 8.62 -11.41 13.60
N GLY A 53 8.44 -10.10 13.79
CA GLY A 53 9.54 -9.15 14.01
C GLY A 53 10.20 -8.60 12.73
N GLU A 54 9.83 -9.10 11.56
CA GLU A 54 10.31 -8.53 10.28
C GLU A 54 9.74 -7.14 10.04
N LYS A 55 10.57 -6.29 9.42
CA LYS A 55 10.17 -4.96 8.97
C LYS A 55 9.54 -5.07 7.59
N VAL A 56 8.30 -4.64 7.46
CA VAL A 56 7.53 -4.69 6.21
C VAL A 56 7.22 -3.28 5.73
N ALA A 57 7.31 -3.02 4.43
CA ALA A 57 6.76 -1.81 3.84
C ALA A 57 5.80 -2.10 2.69
N ASP A 58 4.80 -1.24 2.54
CA ASP A 58 3.86 -1.24 1.41
C ASP A 58 3.95 0.09 0.64
N LEU A 59 4.33 0.00 -0.64
CA LEU A 59 4.54 1.15 -1.52
C LEU A 59 3.23 1.50 -2.23
N GLY A 60 2.56 2.58 -1.81
CA GLY A 60 1.21 2.91 -2.26
C GLY A 60 0.14 2.19 -1.42
N SER A 61 0.24 2.33 -0.09
CA SER A 61 -0.50 1.46 0.84
C SER A 61 -2.03 1.63 0.85
N GLY A 62 -2.58 2.67 0.23
CA GLY A 62 -4.01 2.88 0.14
C GLY A 62 -4.69 2.92 1.51
N ASP A 63 -5.71 2.08 1.71
CA ASP A 63 -6.41 1.96 3.01
C ASP A 63 -5.66 1.12 4.06
N GLY A 64 -4.41 0.73 3.76
CA GLY A 64 -3.50 0.08 4.70
C GLY A 64 -3.77 -1.41 4.93
N ARG A 65 -4.66 -2.04 4.15
CA ARG A 65 -5.05 -3.45 4.37
C ARG A 65 -3.86 -4.41 4.41
N LEU A 66 -2.87 -4.26 3.51
CA LEU A 66 -1.67 -5.10 3.48
C LEU A 66 -0.79 -4.85 4.71
N VAL A 67 -0.58 -3.58 5.07
CA VAL A 67 0.19 -3.17 6.25
C VAL A 67 -0.42 -3.73 7.53
N ILE A 68 -1.73 -3.59 7.69
CA ILE A 68 -2.48 -4.07 8.85
C ILE A 68 -2.43 -5.59 8.91
N SER A 69 -2.66 -6.28 7.80
CA SER A 69 -2.60 -7.74 7.76
C SER A 69 -1.19 -8.29 7.99
N ALA A 70 -0.14 -7.61 7.49
CA ALA A 70 1.25 -7.97 7.80
C ALA A 70 1.54 -7.82 9.29
N ALA A 71 1.11 -6.72 9.91
CA ALA A 71 1.26 -6.52 11.35
C ALA A 71 0.48 -7.55 12.19
N ALA A 72 -0.67 -8.02 11.71
CA ALA A 72 -1.41 -9.12 12.33
C ALA A 72 -0.62 -10.45 12.32
N LEU A 73 0.33 -10.63 11.41
CA LEU A 73 1.29 -11.75 11.39
C LEU A 73 2.52 -11.51 12.28
N GLY A 74 2.57 -10.38 13.02
CA GLY A 74 3.65 -10.05 13.95
C GLY A 74 4.79 -9.21 13.36
N ALA A 75 4.65 -8.73 12.12
CA ALA A 75 5.61 -7.80 11.53
C ALA A 75 5.49 -6.37 12.10
N ASP A 76 6.56 -5.59 11.97
CA ASP A 76 6.53 -4.14 12.13
C ASP A 76 6.38 -3.50 10.74
N ALA A 77 5.18 -3.01 10.44
CA ALA A 77 4.77 -2.68 9.08
C ALA A 77 4.57 -1.16 8.86
N VAL A 78 5.01 -0.64 7.72
CA VAL A 78 4.88 0.78 7.36
C VAL A 78 4.26 0.95 5.98
N GLY A 79 3.15 1.70 5.91
CA GLY A 79 2.53 2.12 4.65
C GLY A 79 3.01 3.49 4.19
N TYR A 80 3.35 3.62 2.90
CA TYR A 80 3.62 4.90 2.24
C TYR A 80 2.48 5.21 1.28
N GLU A 81 1.78 6.32 1.51
CA GLU A 81 0.62 6.74 0.74
C GLU A 81 0.68 8.24 0.49
N VAL A 82 0.39 8.71 -0.71
CA VAL A 82 0.42 10.14 -1.04
C VAL A 82 -0.88 10.84 -0.61
N ASN A 83 -1.97 10.10 -0.60
CA ASN A 83 -3.29 10.61 -0.28
C ASN A 83 -3.50 10.69 1.25
N PRO A 84 -3.65 11.91 1.82
CA PRO A 84 -3.84 12.08 3.26
C PRO A 84 -5.12 11.42 3.78
N PHE A 85 -6.17 11.35 2.97
CA PHE A 85 -7.45 10.76 3.35
C PHE A 85 -7.36 9.24 3.47
N LEU A 86 -6.68 8.58 2.53
CA LEU A 86 -6.42 7.14 2.60
C LEU A 86 -5.51 6.81 3.78
N THR A 87 -4.48 7.64 4.02
CA THR A 87 -3.62 7.50 5.20
C THR A 87 -4.42 7.62 6.50
N LEU A 88 -5.33 8.59 6.61
CA LEU A 88 -6.19 8.76 7.78
C LEU A 88 -7.10 7.54 7.99
N ARG A 89 -7.75 7.07 6.92
CA ARG A 89 -8.56 5.85 6.94
C ARG A 89 -7.73 4.65 7.41
N ALA A 90 -6.52 4.47 6.90
CA ALA A 90 -5.63 3.39 7.28
C ALA A 90 -5.27 3.42 8.78
N ARG A 91 -4.99 4.62 9.33
CA ARG A 91 -4.73 4.80 10.77
C ARG A 91 -5.95 4.42 11.62
N VAL A 92 -7.15 4.81 11.21
CA VAL A 92 -8.40 4.44 11.91
C VAL A 92 -8.61 2.93 11.87
N MET A 93 -8.40 2.29 10.72
CA MET A 93 -8.53 0.83 10.58
C MET A 93 -7.51 0.07 11.45
N ALA A 94 -6.27 0.53 11.48
CA ALA A 94 -5.23 0.00 12.35
C ALA A 94 -5.58 0.12 13.84
N TRP A 95 -6.13 1.27 14.25
CA TRP A 95 -6.59 1.49 15.62
C TRP A 95 -7.74 0.54 15.98
N LYS A 96 -8.76 0.43 15.11
CA LYS A 96 -9.88 -0.51 15.30
C LYS A 96 -9.41 -1.97 15.40
N ALA A 97 -8.35 -2.34 14.69
CA ALA A 97 -7.75 -3.67 14.75
C ALA A 97 -6.84 -3.89 15.97
N GLY A 98 -6.61 -2.88 16.82
CA GLY A 98 -5.70 -2.99 17.97
C GLY A 98 -4.21 -3.07 17.60
N LEU A 99 -3.83 -2.77 16.36
CA LEU A 99 -2.48 -2.96 15.83
C LEU A 99 -1.63 -1.69 15.78
N GLY A 100 -2.11 -0.59 16.38
CA GLY A 100 -1.48 0.74 16.32
C GLY A 100 0.00 0.79 16.73
N ARG A 101 0.48 -0.14 17.56
CA ARG A 101 1.89 -0.21 18.00
C ARG A 101 2.83 -0.83 16.97
N ARG A 102 2.32 -1.63 16.03
CA ARG A 102 3.09 -2.37 15.02
C ARG A 102 2.95 -1.79 13.61
N VAL A 103 2.11 -0.77 13.45
CA VAL A 103 1.82 -0.15 12.15
C VAL A 103 2.16 1.33 12.15
N GLY A 104 2.81 1.77 11.07
CA GLY A 104 3.04 3.18 10.78
C GLY A 104 2.46 3.55 9.42
N PHE A 105 1.88 4.75 9.29
CA PHE A 105 1.47 5.29 7.98
C PHE A 105 2.10 6.65 7.73
N ARG A 106 2.74 6.78 6.57
CA ARG A 106 3.48 7.97 6.16
C ARG A 106 2.79 8.59 4.94
N THR A 107 2.24 9.79 5.12
CA THR A 107 1.61 10.55 4.04
C THR A 107 2.69 11.21 3.18
N ARG A 108 3.30 10.45 2.28
CA ARG A 108 4.37 10.90 1.37
C ARG A 108 4.56 9.91 0.22
N PRO A 109 5.14 10.36 -0.91
CA PRO A 109 5.51 9.48 -2.00
C PRO A 109 6.45 8.37 -1.54
N PHE A 110 6.22 7.14 -1.99
CA PHE A 110 7.04 5.97 -1.65
C PHE A 110 8.49 6.12 -2.14
N GLN A 111 8.73 6.98 -3.14
CA GLN A 111 10.07 7.32 -3.64
C GLN A 111 10.98 7.87 -2.53
N ARG A 112 10.39 8.50 -1.50
CA ARG A 112 11.11 9.03 -0.32
C ARG A 112 11.25 8.01 0.83
N ALA A 113 10.76 6.78 0.67
CA ALA A 113 10.98 5.71 1.64
C ALA A 113 12.44 5.26 1.57
N ALA A 114 13.14 5.18 2.70
CA ALA A 114 14.44 4.50 2.76
C ALA A 114 14.18 2.99 2.88
N LEU A 115 14.67 2.20 1.92
CA LEU A 115 14.32 0.76 1.85
C LEU A 115 15.30 -0.19 2.55
N GLY A 116 16.47 0.29 2.96
CA GLY A 116 17.60 -0.54 3.42
C GLY A 116 17.32 -1.45 4.60
N ASP A 117 16.36 -1.11 5.46
CA ASP A 117 16.09 -1.89 6.66
C ASP A 117 14.95 -2.90 6.49
N TYR A 118 14.14 -2.80 5.43
CA TYR A 118 12.95 -3.64 5.27
C TYR A 118 13.32 -5.05 4.78
N ASP A 119 12.67 -6.05 5.38
CA ASP A 119 12.79 -7.46 5.02
C ASP A 119 11.84 -7.85 3.88
N VAL A 120 10.66 -7.21 3.83
CA VAL A 120 9.63 -7.47 2.83
C VAL A 120 9.04 -6.16 2.33
N ILE A 121 8.94 -6.03 1.00
CA ILE A 121 8.27 -4.92 0.32
C ILE A 121 7.05 -5.46 -0.43
N PHE A 122 5.88 -4.87 -0.17
CA PHE A 122 4.69 -5.03 -1.00
C PHE A 122 4.56 -3.89 -2.02
N CYS A 123 4.06 -4.21 -3.21
CA CYS A 123 3.83 -3.24 -4.27
C CYS A 123 2.65 -3.63 -5.16
N TYR A 124 1.68 -2.72 -5.29
CA TYR A 124 0.62 -2.79 -6.30
C TYR A 124 0.44 -1.40 -6.93
N LEU A 125 1.09 -1.17 -8.08
CA LEU A 125 1.20 0.14 -8.72
C LEU A 125 0.91 0.04 -10.23
N LEU A 126 1.03 1.15 -10.96
CA LEU A 126 0.85 1.16 -12.42
C LEU A 126 2.06 0.57 -13.17
N PRO A 127 1.87 -0.03 -14.36
CA PRO A 127 2.96 -0.55 -15.19
C PRO A 127 4.06 0.49 -15.46
N SER A 128 3.67 1.74 -15.71
CA SER A 128 4.58 2.87 -15.99
C SER A 128 5.49 3.25 -14.82
N LEU A 129 5.20 2.77 -13.60
CA LEU A 129 6.01 3.02 -12.41
C LEU A 129 6.97 1.87 -12.10
N MET A 130 6.75 0.66 -12.63
CA MET A 130 7.49 -0.53 -12.22
C MET A 130 8.99 -0.44 -12.50
N ALA A 131 9.41 0.19 -13.61
CA ALA A 131 10.82 0.43 -13.90
C ALA A 131 11.50 1.37 -12.88
N LYS A 132 10.77 2.36 -12.33
CA LYS A 132 11.29 3.25 -11.29
C LYS A 132 11.35 2.54 -9.93
N VAL A 133 10.37 1.69 -9.65
CA VAL A 133 10.33 0.84 -8.45
C VAL A 133 11.51 -0.12 -8.45
N GLU A 134 11.74 -0.85 -9.56
CA GLU A 134 12.87 -1.78 -9.71
C GLU A 134 14.21 -1.10 -9.42
N LYS A 135 14.51 0.03 -10.09
CA LYS A 135 15.74 0.80 -9.85
C LYS A 135 15.91 1.25 -8.40
N LYS A 136 14.82 1.57 -7.71
CA LYS A 136 14.86 1.95 -6.29
C LYS A 136 15.17 0.75 -5.41
N LEU A 137 14.55 -0.40 -5.67
CA LEU A 137 14.81 -1.66 -4.96
C LEU A 137 16.26 -2.10 -5.15
N GLU A 138 16.79 -2.05 -6.37
CA GLU A 138 18.18 -2.38 -6.67
C GLU A 138 19.18 -1.55 -5.86
N ARG A 139 18.92 -0.25 -5.75
CA ARG A 139 19.78 0.71 -5.06
C ARG A 139 19.70 0.60 -3.54
N GLU A 140 18.50 0.35 -3.01
CA GLU A 140 18.24 0.59 -1.58
C GLU A 140 17.83 -0.65 -0.79
N LEU A 141 17.22 -1.66 -1.40
CA LEU A 141 16.81 -2.85 -0.66
C LEU A 141 18.05 -3.68 -0.29
N LYS A 142 18.12 -4.16 0.96
CA LYS A 142 19.21 -5.03 1.42
C LYS A 142 19.19 -6.39 0.71
N PRO A 143 20.35 -7.05 0.53
CA PRO A 143 20.41 -8.45 0.10
C PRO A 143 19.53 -9.36 0.98
N GLY A 144 18.87 -10.34 0.36
CA GLY A 144 17.87 -11.20 1.01
C GLY A 144 16.50 -10.53 1.24
N GLY A 145 16.37 -9.22 0.97
CA GLY A 145 15.08 -8.53 1.03
C GLY A 145 14.12 -9.08 -0.03
N ARG A 146 12.89 -9.41 0.38
CA ARG A 146 11.86 -9.97 -0.50
C ARG A 146 10.94 -8.88 -1.02
N VAL A 147 10.50 -9.03 -2.26
CA VAL A 147 9.54 -8.11 -2.89
C VAL A 147 8.37 -8.92 -3.41
N VAL A 148 7.16 -8.55 -3.01
CA VAL A 148 5.92 -9.18 -3.46
C VAL A 148 5.09 -8.17 -4.23
N VAL A 149 4.89 -8.44 -5.51
CA VAL A 149 4.25 -7.53 -6.46
C VAL A 149 2.93 -8.11 -6.94
N ASN A 150 1.88 -7.29 -6.99
CA ASN A 150 0.58 -7.66 -7.54
C ASN A 150 0.40 -7.09 -8.96
N ALA A 151 -0.14 -7.90 -9.86
CA ALA A 151 -0.52 -7.61 -11.25
C ALA A 151 0.62 -7.31 -12.24
N PHE A 152 1.50 -6.34 -11.95
CA PHE A 152 2.48 -5.85 -12.92
C PHE A 152 3.92 -6.13 -12.46
N PRO A 153 4.66 -7.03 -13.12
CA PRO A 153 5.97 -7.48 -12.64
C PRO A 153 7.05 -6.38 -12.70
N LEU A 154 8.13 -6.61 -11.96
CA LEU A 154 9.38 -5.88 -12.15
C LEU A 154 9.95 -6.17 -13.56
N PRO A 155 10.37 -5.16 -14.35
CA PRO A 155 10.68 -5.35 -15.77
C PRO A 155 11.84 -6.30 -16.09
N THR A 156 12.89 -6.34 -15.27
CA THR A 156 14.12 -7.08 -15.55
C THR A 156 14.43 -8.15 -14.52
N TRP A 157 13.96 -7.99 -13.28
CA TRP A 157 14.17 -8.98 -12.23
C TRP A 157 13.44 -10.30 -12.56
N LYS A 158 14.12 -11.43 -12.34
CA LYS A 158 13.51 -12.75 -12.48
C LYS A 158 12.78 -13.12 -11.19
N PRO A 159 11.47 -13.44 -11.23
CA PRO A 159 10.74 -13.84 -10.03
C PRO A 159 11.20 -15.22 -9.54
N LEU A 160 11.29 -15.37 -8.23
CA LEU A 160 11.48 -16.66 -7.55
C LEU A 160 10.21 -17.51 -7.59
N ALA A 161 9.05 -16.87 -7.56
CA ALA A 161 7.76 -17.54 -7.64
C ALA A 161 6.73 -16.64 -8.30
N VAL A 162 5.79 -17.26 -9.03
CA VAL A 162 4.65 -16.58 -9.65
C VAL A 162 3.40 -17.40 -9.39
N ARG A 163 2.33 -16.73 -8.94
CA ARG A 163 1.02 -17.35 -8.78
C ARG A 163 -0.08 -16.34 -9.03
N ASP A 164 -0.93 -16.62 -10.01
CA ASP A 164 -2.10 -15.79 -10.34
C ASP A 164 -1.77 -14.30 -10.57
N HIS A 165 -0.62 -13.95 -11.17
CA HIS A 165 -0.12 -12.56 -11.27
C HIS A 165 0.32 -11.90 -9.94
N VAL A 166 0.63 -12.70 -8.93
CA VAL A 166 1.45 -12.29 -7.79
C VAL A 166 2.87 -12.82 -8.02
N TYR A 167 3.85 -11.93 -7.92
CA TYR A 167 5.26 -12.20 -8.21
C TYR A 167 6.08 -12.01 -6.94
N VAL A 168 6.97 -12.95 -6.66
CA VAL A 168 7.93 -12.85 -5.54
C VAL A 168 9.33 -12.74 -6.09
N TYR A 169 10.09 -11.81 -5.56
CA TYR A 169 11.50 -11.61 -5.88
C TYR A 169 12.32 -11.55 -4.59
N GLU A 170 13.63 -11.73 -4.73
CA GLU A 170 14.60 -11.55 -3.65
C GLU A 170 15.77 -10.74 -4.19
N ARG A 171 16.19 -9.75 -3.41
CA ARG A 171 17.38 -8.96 -3.71
C ARG A 171 18.61 -9.86 -3.54
N GLN A 172 19.32 -10.10 -4.65
CA GLN A 172 20.61 -10.79 -4.66
C GLN A 172 21.71 -10.00 -3.93
#